data_AF-A0A961YZU3-F1
#
_entry.id   AF-A0A961YZU3-F1
#
_cell.length_a   1.000
_cell.length_b   1.000
_cell.length_c   1.000
_cell.angle_alpha   90.00
_cell.angle_beta   90.00
_cell.angle_gamma   90.00
#
_symmetry.space_group_name_H-M   'P 1'
#
loop_
_entity.id
_entity.type
_entity.pdbx_description
1 polymer ?
#
loop_
_entity_poly.entity_id
_entity_poly.type
_entity_poly.pdbx_seq_one_letter_code
_entity_poly.pdbx_strand_id
1 'polypeptide(L)'
;MPKSTDGQDTGGGQLSPQERAQFERRVSELNAKLEKRRAERGAEAADDAGAAMRGRGMAYGMRMASELVGAVLVGAAIGYGLDWVLGTKPWLLLVFFVLGFAAGVLNVMRGYERLQADIKRETGGNIGHSVPDDDD
;
A
#
# COMPACT_ATOMS: atom_id res chain seq x y z
N MET A 1 -5.61 71.37 25.15
CA MET A 1 -6.98 70.95 24.77
C MET A 1 -6.89 69.59 24.07
N PRO A 2 -7.22 68.48 24.74
CA PRO A 2 -7.29 67.16 24.10
C PRO A 2 -8.67 66.94 23.48
N LYS A 3 -8.73 66.49 22.22
CA LYS A 3 -9.94 65.94 21.60
C LYS A 3 -9.77 64.43 21.52
N SER A 4 -10.44 63.74 22.44
CA SER A 4 -10.72 62.31 22.35
C SER A 4 -11.84 62.11 21.32
N THR A 5 -11.55 61.39 20.24
CA THR A 5 -12.56 60.72 19.40
C THR A 5 -12.22 59.24 19.49
N ASP A 6 -12.68 58.63 20.57
CA ASP A 6 -13.95 57.90 20.63
C ASP A 6 -13.81 56.57 19.92
N GLY A 7 -13.92 55.52 20.72
CA GLY A 7 -13.58 54.16 20.34
C GLY A 7 -14.40 53.73 19.13
N GLN A 8 -13.73 53.16 18.14
CA GLN A 8 -14.40 52.30 17.18
C GLN A 8 -14.90 51.09 17.96
N ASP A 9 -16.14 51.24 18.40
CA ASP A 9 -16.91 50.27 19.14
C ASP A 9 -17.05 49.01 18.29
N THR A 10 -16.32 47.99 18.71
CA THR A 10 -16.47 46.61 18.28
C THR A 10 -17.81 46.10 18.78
N GLY A 11 -18.89 46.41 18.06
CA GLY A 11 -20.25 46.03 18.41
C GLY A 11 -20.94 45.32 17.25
N GLY A 12 -21.26 44.04 17.44
CA GLY A 12 -21.88 43.19 16.43
C GLY A 12 -23.31 43.57 16.03
N GLY A 13 -23.70 43.09 14.84
CA GLY A 13 -25.06 43.13 14.30
C GLY A 13 -25.19 44.15 13.16
N GLN A 14 -25.68 43.82 11.96
CA GLN A 14 -26.39 42.66 11.46
C GLN A 14 -26.05 42.60 9.97
N LEU A 15 -25.45 41.51 9.48
CA LEU A 15 -25.54 41.21 8.06
C LEU A 15 -27.04 41.24 7.72
N SER A 16 -27.45 42.10 6.78
CA SER A 16 -28.83 42.14 6.34
C SER A 16 -29.26 40.73 5.89
N PRO A 17 -30.53 40.34 6.01
CA PRO A 17 -30.98 39.00 5.62
C PRO A 17 -30.54 38.62 4.19
N GLN A 18 -30.38 39.62 3.32
CA GLN A 18 -29.89 39.45 1.95
C GLN A 18 -28.39 39.16 1.87
N GLU A 19 -27.55 39.84 2.66
CA GLU A 19 -26.09 39.61 2.69
C GLU A 19 -25.74 38.26 3.30
N ARG A 20 -26.49 37.82 4.31
CA ARG A 20 -26.36 36.45 4.87
C ARG A 20 -26.67 35.40 3.82
N ALA A 21 -27.79 35.56 3.11
CA ALA A 21 -28.17 34.64 2.04
C ALA A 21 -27.12 34.61 0.90
N GLN A 22 -26.52 35.74 0.54
CA GLN A 22 -25.46 35.79 -0.46
C GLN A 22 -24.15 35.16 0.03
N PHE A 23 -23.81 35.36 1.30
CA PHE A 23 -22.63 34.76 1.91
C PHE A 23 -22.79 33.23 2.02
N GLU A 24 -23.93 32.75 2.49
CA GLU A 24 -24.27 31.33 2.57
C GLU A 24 -24.23 30.66 1.18
N ARG A 25 -24.73 31.34 0.14
CA ARG A 25 -24.59 30.85 -1.25
C ARG A 25 -23.13 30.68 -1.65
N ARG A 26 -22.29 31.69 -1.40
CA ARG A 26 -20.85 31.61 -1.71
C ARG A 26 -20.14 30.52 -0.91
N VAL A 27 -20.43 30.38 0.38
CA VAL A 27 -19.87 29.31 1.22
C VAL A 27 -20.34 27.94 0.73
N SER A 28 -21.61 27.79 0.36
CA SER A 28 -22.15 26.54 -0.17
C SER A 28 -21.53 26.17 -1.51
N GLU A 29 -21.29 27.15 -2.39
CA GLU A 29 -20.64 26.96 -3.69
C GLU A 29 -19.17 26.56 -3.52
N LEU A 30 -18.45 27.22 -2.61
CA LEU A 30 -17.07 26.89 -2.28
C LEU A 30 -16.96 25.49 -1.68
N ASN A 31 -17.84 25.12 -0.75
CA ASN A 31 -17.89 23.78 -0.18
C ASN A 31 -18.20 22.73 -1.25
N ALA A 32 -19.19 22.97 -2.11
CA ALA A 32 -19.52 22.06 -3.21
C ALA A 32 -18.33 21.89 -4.18
N LYS A 33 -17.59 22.97 -4.47
CA LYS A 33 -16.39 22.92 -5.30
C LYS A 33 -15.22 22.19 -4.62
N LEU A 34 -15.04 22.37 -3.30
CA LEU A 34 -14.03 21.67 -2.53
C LEU A 34 -14.33 20.17 -2.44
N GLU A 35 -15.56 19.79 -2.17
CA GLU A 35 -16.01 18.40 -2.14
C GLU A 35 -15.81 17.73 -3.50
N LYS A 36 -16.18 18.41 -4.59
CA LYS A 36 -15.93 17.92 -5.95
C LYS A 36 -14.43 17.71 -6.22
N ARG A 37 -13.58 18.67 -5.84
CA ARG A 37 -12.12 18.57 -6.05
C ARG A 37 -11.47 17.53 -5.14
N ARG A 38 -11.99 17.33 -3.93
CA ARG A 38 -11.57 16.24 -3.04
C ARG A 38 -11.99 14.88 -3.58
N ALA A 39 -13.20 14.75 -4.11
CA ALA A 39 -13.67 13.52 -4.74
C ALA A 39 -12.84 13.17 -5.99
N GLU A 40 -12.56 14.15 -6.85
CA GLU A 40 -11.71 13.98 -8.03
C GLU A 40 -10.28 13.57 -7.62
N ARG A 41 -9.64 14.29 -6.69
CA ARG A 41 -8.30 13.91 -6.19
C ARG A 41 -8.30 12.57 -5.46
N GLY A 42 -9.36 12.24 -4.75
CA GLY A 42 -9.50 10.98 -4.03
C GLY A 42 -9.60 9.80 -5.00
N ALA A 43 -10.35 9.96 -6.09
CA ALA A 43 -10.43 8.95 -7.15
C ALA A 43 -9.10 8.78 -7.89
N GLU A 44 -8.42 9.88 -8.22
CA GLU A 44 -7.11 9.87 -8.88
C GLU A 44 -6.04 9.20 -8.00
N ALA A 45 -5.98 9.57 -6.72
CA ALA A 45 -5.05 8.97 -5.76
C ALA A 45 -5.34 7.49 -5.51
N ALA A 46 -6.61 7.07 -5.54
CA ALA A 46 -6.99 5.66 -5.40
C ALA A 46 -6.58 4.83 -6.62
N ASP A 47 -6.68 5.39 -7.83
CA ASP A 47 -6.26 4.70 -9.05
C ASP A 47 -4.72 4.58 -9.14
N ASP A 48 -4.00 5.65 -8.81
CA ASP A 48 -2.54 5.65 -8.70
C ASP A 48 -2.03 4.67 -7.63
N ALA A 49 -2.65 4.66 -6.45
CA ALA A 49 -2.33 3.71 -5.40
C ALA A 49 -2.63 2.26 -5.85
N GLY A 50 -3.74 2.04 -6.57
CA GLY A 50 -4.08 0.76 -7.17
C GLY A 50 -3.05 0.30 -8.21
N ALA A 51 -2.62 1.20 -9.09
CA ALA A 51 -1.59 0.93 -10.10
C ALA A 51 -0.23 0.63 -9.46
N ALA A 52 0.19 1.41 -8.47
CA ALA A 52 1.44 1.20 -7.73
C ALA A 52 1.43 -0.13 -6.95
N MET A 53 0.30 -0.47 -6.31
CA MET A 53 0.16 -1.74 -5.60
C MET A 53 0.19 -2.94 -6.55
N ARG A 54 -0.48 -2.86 -7.69
CA ARG A 54 -0.40 -3.88 -8.75
C ARG A 54 1.02 -4.03 -9.28
N GLY A 55 1.72 -2.92 -9.53
CA GLY A 55 3.12 -2.93 -9.98
C GLY A 55 4.07 -3.59 -8.99
N ARG A 56 3.93 -3.29 -7.69
CA ARG A 56 4.71 -3.94 -6.62
C ARG A 56 4.39 -5.42 -6.49
N GLY A 57 3.11 -5.80 -6.53
CA GLY A 57 2.69 -7.20 -6.48
C GLY A 57 3.22 -8.01 -7.66
N MET A 58 3.21 -7.43 -8.87
CA MET A 58 3.74 -8.07 -10.07
C MET A 58 5.27 -8.22 -10.02
N ALA A 59 6.00 -7.18 -9.58
CA ALA A 59 7.45 -7.25 -9.42
C ALA A 59 7.86 -8.32 -8.39
N TYR A 60 7.13 -8.40 -7.28
CA TYR A 60 7.36 -9.41 -6.26
C TYR A 60 7.06 -10.82 -6.78
N GLY A 61 5.92 -11.01 -7.45
CA GLY A 61 5.55 -12.29 -8.08
C GLY A 61 6.57 -12.75 -9.12
N MET A 62 7.05 -11.86 -9.97
CA MET A 62 8.09 -12.14 -10.97
C MET A 62 9.39 -12.60 -10.33
N ARG A 63 9.82 -11.95 -9.23
CA ARG A 63 11.02 -12.35 -8.51
C ARG A 63 10.88 -13.75 -7.92
N MET A 64 9.77 -14.03 -7.23
CA MET A 64 9.51 -15.35 -6.64
C MET A 64 9.43 -16.44 -7.72
N ALA A 65 8.79 -16.14 -8.85
CA ALA A 65 8.76 -17.04 -10.01
C ALA A 65 10.17 -17.31 -10.55
N SER A 66 11.01 -16.28 -10.68
CA SER A 66 12.39 -16.44 -11.15
C SER A 66 13.27 -17.27 -10.21
N GLU A 67 13.08 -17.12 -8.89
CA GLU A 67 13.78 -17.92 -7.88
C GLU A 67 13.38 -19.40 -7.95
N LEU A 68 12.08 -19.67 -8.14
CA LEU A 68 11.56 -21.03 -8.32
C LEU A 68 12.08 -21.67 -9.60
N VAL A 69 11.97 -20.98 -10.73
CA VAL A 69 12.44 -21.47 -12.04
C VAL A 69 13.95 -21.71 -11.99
N GLY A 70 14.73 -20.80 -11.40
CA GLY A 70 16.16 -20.97 -11.22
C GLY A 70 16.51 -22.23 -10.42
N ALA A 71 15.86 -22.46 -9.28
CA ALA A 71 16.10 -23.64 -8.46
C ALA A 71 15.75 -24.95 -9.19
N VAL A 72 14.64 -24.98 -9.92
CA VAL A 72 14.23 -26.13 -10.73
C VAL A 72 15.20 -26.40 -11.88
N LEU A 73 15.64 -25.36 -12.60
CA LEU A 73 16.61 -25.51 -13.69
C LEU A 73 17.94 -26.06 -13.19
N VAL A 74 18.44 -25.55 -12.06
CA VAL A 74 19.68 -26.05 -11.43
C VAL A 74 19.52 -27.51 -11.00
N GLY A 75 18.41 -27.86 -10.33
CA GLY A 75 18.12 -29.23 -9.94
C GLY A 75 18.05 -30.18 -11.15
N ALA A 76 17.31 -29.79 -12.18
CA ALA A 76 17.18 -30.57 -13.41
C ALA A 76 18.53 -30.73 -14.13
N ALA A 77 19.36 -29.68 -14.22
CA ALA A 77 20.67 -29.75 -14.84
C ALA A 77 21.60 -30.71 -14.09
N ILE A 78 21.62 -30.65 -12.76
CA ILE A 78 22.39 -31.57 -11.91
C ILE A 78 21.88 -33.01 -12.10
N GLY A 79 20.57 -33.22 -11.97
CA GLY A 79 19.96 -34.55 -12.12
C GLY A 79 20.21 -35.17 -13.49
N TYR A 80 20.09 -34.39 -14.56
CA TYR A 80 20.39 -34.82 -15.93
C TYR A 80 21.88 -35.19 -16.11
N GLY A 81 22.79 -34.37 -15.59
CA GLY A 81 24.23 -34.66 -15.65
C GLY A 81 24.59 -35.95 -14.91
N LEU A 82 24.00 -36.17 -13.72
CA LEU A 82 24.21 -37.40 -12.98
C LEU A 82 23.61 -38.62 -13.69
N ASP A 83 22.40 -38.50 -14.25
CA ASP A 83 21.79 -39.59 -15.02
C ASP A 83 22.66 -39.99 -16.22
N TRP A 84 23.31 -39.02 -16.87
CA TRP A 84 24.21 -39.29 -18.00
C TRP A 84 25.49 -40.02 -17.58
N VAL A 85 26.10 -39.62 -16.46
CA VAL A 85 27.36 -40.23 -15.97
C VAL A 85 27.11 -41.63 -15.38
N LEU A 86 26.00 -41.81 -14.66
CA LEU A 86 25.70 -43.06 -13.96
C LEU A 86 24.93 -44.06 -14.84
N GLY A 87 24.54 -43.66 -16.05
CA GLY A 87 23.72 -44.48 -16.94
C GLY A 87 22.35 -44.84 -16.34
N THR A 88 21.91 -44.08 -15.34
CA THR A 88 20.62 -44.31 -14.71
C THR A 88 19.51 -43.83 -15.65
N LYS A 89 18.42 -44.61 -15.71
CA LYS A 89 17.11 -44.11 -16.18
C LYS A 89 16.77 -42.81 -15.43
N PRO A 90 15.91 -41.90 -15.95
CA PRO A 90 15.76 -40.50 -15.49
C PRO A 90 15.18 -40.32 -14.08
N TRP A 91 15.72 -41.07 -13.12
CA TRP A 91 15.35 -41.18 -11.72
C TRP A 91 16.07 -40.11 -10.93
N LEU A 92 17.35 -39.85 -11.21
CA LEU A 92 18.06 -38.77 -10.51
C LEU A 92 17.53 -37.42 -10.98
N LEU A 93 17.23 -37.24 -12.26
CA LEU A 93 16.50 -36.08 -12.74
C LEU A 93 15.19 -35.88 -11.99
N LEU A 94 14.37 -36.93 -11.82
CA LEU A 94 13.11 -36.81 -11.09
C LEU A 94 13.33 -36.39 -9.61
N VAL A 95 14.28 -37.04 -8.92
CA VAL A 95 14.59 -36.73 -7.52
C VAL A 95 15.14 -35.30 -7.38
N PHE A 96 16.11 -34.91 -8.21
CA PHE A 96 16.68 -33.56 -8.16
C PHE A 96 15.72 -32.48 -8.65
N PHE A 97 14.78 -32.82 -9.53
CA PHE A 97 13.69 -31.92 -9.91
C PHE A 97 12.79 -31.63 -8.70
N VAL A 98 12.35 -32.67 -7.98
CA VAL A 98 11.52 -32.51 -6.77
C VAL A 98 12.29 -31.76 -5.69
N LEU A 99 13.57 -32.08 -5.47
CA LEU A 99 14.42 -31.36 -4.52
C LEU A 99 14.63 -29.89 -4.92
N GLY A 100 14.88 -29.62 -6.20
CA GLY A 100 15.02 -28.26 -6.73
C GLY A 100 13.74 -27.44 -6.57
N PHE A 101 12.59 -28.05 -6.85
CA PHE A 101 11.28 -27.44 -6.60
C PHE A 101 11.06 -27.16 -5.11
N ALA A 102 11.31 -28.13 -4.23
CA ALA A 102 11.18 -27.96 -2.78
C ALA A 102 12.11 -26.85 -2.27
N ALA A 103 13.37 -26.81 -2.73
CA ALA A 103 14.31 -25.74 -2.41
C ALA A 103 13.83 -24.36 -2.89
N GLY A 104 13.25 -24.29 -4.09
CA GLY A 104 12.64 -23.07 -4.62
C GLY A 104 11.47 -22.57 -3.76
N VAL A 105 10.55 -23.47 -3.38
CA VAL A 105 9.43 -23.14 -2.49
C VAL A 105 9.92 -22.67 -1.11
N LEU A 106 10.93 -23.34 -0.55
CA LEU A 106 11.53 -22.95 0.73
C LEU A 106 12.22 -21.58 0.67
N ASN A 107 12.87 -21.24 -0.44
CA ASN A 107 13.44 -19.90 -0.65
C ASN A 107 12.35 -18.82 -0.69
N VAL A 108 11.27 -19.10 -1.41
CA VAL A 108 10.09 -18.21 -1.49
C VAL A 108 9.48 -18.00 -0.10
N MET A 109 9.24 -19.06 0.67
CA MET A 109 8.71 -18.98 2.04
C MET A 109 9.60 -18.15 2.97
N ARG A 110 10.93 -18.36 2.93
CA ARG A 110 11.88 -17.51 3.67
C ARG A 110 11.85 -16.06 3.22
N GLY A 111 11.61 -15.80 1.95
CA GLY A 111 11.42 -14.44 1.42
C GLY A 111 10.22 -13.74 2.04
N TYR A 112 9.10 -14.46 2.22
CA TYR A 112 7.92 -13.94 2.89
C TYR A 112 8.14 -13.68 4.38
N GLU A 113 8.84 -14.56 5.10
CA GLU A 113 9.16 -14.37 6.52
C GLU A 113 10.02 -13.12 6.74
N ARG A 114 11.00 -12.88 5.87
CA ARG A 114 11.84 -11.67 5.92
C ARG A 114 11.01 -10.42 5.66
N LEU A 115 10.14 -10.44 4.66
CA LEU A 115 9.25 -9.32 4.36
C LEU A 115 8.32 -9.02 5.56
N GLN A 116 7.75 -10.03 6.20
CA GLN A 116 6.92 -9.83 7.39
C GLN A 116 7.72 -9.33 8.61
N ALA A 117 8.95 -9.83 8.79
CA ALA A 117 9.83 -9.36 9.85
C ALA A 117 10.22 -7.88 9.63
N ASP A 118 10.45 -7.47 8.39
CA ASP A 118 10.76 -6.08 8.03
C ASP A 118 9.54 -5.18 8.21
N ILE A 119 8.34 -5.60 7.76
CA ILE A 119 7.09 -4.87 8.02
C ILE A 119 6.83 -4.73 9.53
N LYS A 120 7.07 -5.77 10.33
CA LYS A 120 6.90 -5.74 11.79
C LYS A 120 7.92 -4.82 12.48
N ARG A 121 9.12 -4.67 11.91
CA ARG A 121 10.16 -3.75 12.39
C ARG A 121 9.88 -2.31 12.00
N GLU A 122 9.32 -2.07 10.81
CA GLU A 122 8.89 -0.74 10.35
C GLU A 122 7.59 -0.28 11.04
N THR A 123 6.65 -1.20 11.33
CA THR A 123 5.37 -0.94 12.03
C THR A 123 5.54 -0.95 13.55
N GLY A 124 6.65 -0.41 14.06
CA GLY A 124 7.05 -0.50 15.47
C GLY A 124 5.93 -0.26 16.50
N GLY A 125 5.47 -1.35 17.13
CA GLY A 125 5.10 -1.40 18.54
C GLY A 125 3.88 -0.62 19.06
N ASN A 126 3.01 0.00 18.24
CA ASN A 126 1.88 0.76 18.78
C ASN A 126 0.59 0.73 17.94
N ILE A 127 0.02 -0.46 17.73
CA ILE A 127 -1.36 -0.63 17.23
C ILE A 127 -2.08 -1.75 17.99
N GLY A 128 -1.94 -1.71 19.32
CA GLY A 128 -2.72 -2.54 20.25
C GLY A 128 -3.81 -1.78 21.01
N HIS A 129 -3.97 -0.47 20.83
CA HIS A 129 -4.96 0.30 21.59
C HIS A 129 -5.44 1.54 20.84
N SER A 130 -6.57 1.41 20.14
CA SER A 130 -7.59 2.45 19.97
C SER A 130 -8.76 1.90 19.15
N VAL A 131 -9.51 0.98 19.76
CA VAL A 131 -10.96 0.91 19.54
C VAL A 131 -11.56 1.43 20.85
N PRO A 132 -12.09 2.65 20.89
CA PRO A 132 -13.02 3.04 21.95
C PRO A 132 -14.24 2.13 21.82
N ASP A 133 -14.53 1.36 22.87
CA ASP A 133 -15.86 0.78 23.06
C ASP A 133 -16.80 1.97 23.30
N ASP A 134 -17.54 2.36 22.27
CA ASP A 134 -18.64 3.32 22.38
C ASP A 134 -19.79 2.61 23.15
N ASP A 135 -19.69 2.61 24.48
CA ASP A 135 -20.82 2.43 25.40
C ASP A 135 -21.53 3.79 25.53
N ASP A 136 -22.64 3.99 24.80
CA ASP A 136 -23.79 4.86 25.14
C ASP A 136 -24.99 4.63 24.18
#